data_AF-A0A2N1UCV7-F1
#
_entry.id   AF-A0A2N1UCV7-F1
#
_cell.length_a   1.000
_cell.length_b   1.000
_cell.length_c   1.000
_cell.angle_alpha   90.00
_cell.angle_beta   90.00
_cell.angle_gamma   90.00
#
_symmetry.space_group_name_H-M   'P 1'
#
loop_
_entity.id
_entity.type
_entity.pdbx_description
1 polymer ?
#
loop_
_entity_poly.entity_id
_entity_poly.type
_entity_poly.pdbx_seq_one_letter_code
_entity_poly.pdbx_strand_id
1 'polypeptide(L)'
;MKREPYDSWEEKFIALCEEKLEEEPFYPYEHLWRKNLDIKQAFAAYLEENPDYAEKFQDINESVPNEAENAEFLALARKLEEQQKKKEIESRIEEKMSKFCPECARVIGPKGVCKCGYRRPSKKPARSRDY
;
A
#
# COMPACT_ATOMS: atom_id res chain seq x y z
N MET A 1 37.08 -24.44 24.61
CA MET A 1 35.78 -24.71 23.95
C MET A 1 36.04 -25.71 22.84
N LYS A 2 35.31 -26.83 22.79
CA LYS A 2 35.42 -27.77 21.66
C LYS A 2 34.69 -27.15 20.48
N ARG A 3 35.38 -27.00 19.36
CA ARG A 3 34.78 -26.55 18.09
C ARG A 3 33.77 -27.59 17.64
N GLU A 4 32.62 -27.13 17.14
CA GLU A 4 31.62 -28.01 16.53
C GLU A 4 32.22 -28.71 15.30
N PRO A 5 31.94 -30.01 15.07
CA PRO A 5 32.35 -30.68 13.84
C PRO A 5 31.88 -29.91 12.61
N TYR A 6 32.72 -29.87 11.57
CA TYR A 6 32.43 -29.11 10.35
C TYR A 6 31.08 -29.49 9.75
N ASP A 7 30.83 -30.79 9.57
CA ASP A 7 29.59 -31.32 8.99
C ASP A 7 28.33 -30.80 9.71
N SER A 8 28.34 -30.78 11.05
CA SER A 8 27.18 -30.31 11.82
C SER A 8 27.01 -28.78 11.77
N TRP A 9 28.10 -28.04 11.60
CA TRP A 9 28.05 -26.60 11.42
C TRP A 9 27.60 -26.23 10.00
N GLU A 10 28.07 -26.98 8.99
CA GLU A 10 27.76 -26.81 7.57
C GLU A 10 26.26 -26.99 7.33
N GLU A 11 25.66 -28.06 7.84
CA GLU A 11 24.20 -28.29 7.73
C GLU A 11 23.39 -27.11 8.26
N LYS A 12 23.78 -26.54 9.41
CA LYS A 12 23.07 -25.40 10.00
C LYS A 12 23.33 -24.10 9.26
N PHE A 13 24.51 -23.93 8.68
CA PHE A 13 24.86 -22.77 7.88
C PHE A 13 24.12 -22.77 6.54
N ILE A 14 24.06 -23.91 5.86
CA ILE A 14 23.26 -24.11 4.65
C ILE A 14 21.78 -23.86 4.94
N ALA A 15 21.24 -24.46 6.00
CA ALA A 15 19.84 -24.25 6.38
C ALA A 15 19.51 -22.78 6.65
N LEU A 16 20.44 -22.01 7.25
CA LEU A 16 20.25 -20.58 7.46
C LEU A 16 20.29 -19.80 6.14
N CYS A 17 21.17 -20.18 5.20
CA CYS A 17 21.23 -19.56 3.88
C CYS A 17 19.97 -19.87 3.07
N GLU A 18 19.48 -21.11 3.08
CA GLU A 18 18.19 -21.47 2.44
C GLU A 18 17.02 -20.69 3.06
N GLU A 19 17.01 -20.50 4.38
CA GLU A 19 15.95 -19.73 5.05
C GLU A 19 15.99 -18.22 4.70
N LYS A 20 17.20 -17.66 4.56
CA LYS A 20 17.39 -16.19 4.44
C LYS A 20 17.61 -15.69 3.02
N LEU A 21 18.23 -16.49 2.16
CA LEU A 21 18.57 -16.18 0.77
C LEU A 21 17.72 -16.98 -0.22
N GLU A 22 16.86 -17.89 0.28
CA GLU A 22 16.06 -18.83 -0.51
C GLU A 22 16.90 -19.74 -1.41
N GLU A 23 18.20 -19.85 -1.14
CA GLU A 23 19.18 -20.56 -1.95
C GLU A 23 20.30 -21.15 -1.10
N GLU A 24 20.86 -22.25 -1.59
CA GLU A 24 22.08 -22.85 -1.07
C GLU A 24 23.29 -21.91 -1.32
N PRO A 25 24.22 -21.77 -0.35
CA PRO A 25 25.39 -20.93 -0.51
C PRO A 25 26.31 -21.44 -1.62
N PHE A 26 26.48 -20.65 -2.69
CA PHE A 26 27.29 -21.02 -3.85
C PHE A 26 28.79 -20.79 -3.64
N TYR A 27 29.16 -19.70 -2.97
CA TYR A 27 30.57 -19.37 -2.69
C TYR A 27 31.12 -20.17 -1.51
N PRO A 28 32.44 -20.47 -1.50
CA PRO A 28 33.06 -21.19 -0.40
C PRO A 28 32.87 -20.51 0.96
N TYR A 29 32.58 -21.29 2.00
CA TYR A 29 32.32 -20.79 3.37
C TYR A 29 33.10 -21.54 4.46
N GLU A 30 33.93 -22.54 4.11
CA GLU A 30 34.75 -23.31 5.06
C GLU A 30 35.63 -22.44 5.97
N HIS A 31 36.14 -21.33 5.45
CA HIS A 31 37.01 -20.43 6.22
C HIS A 31 36.27 -19.74 7.35
N LEU A 32 34.95 -19.58 7.27
CA LEU A 32 34.11 -19.02 8.33
C LEU A 32 34.04 -19.97 9.53
N TRP A 33 33.93 -21.28 9.28
CA TRP A 33 34.06 -22.30 10.33
C TRP A 33 35.47 -22.32 10.92
N ARG A 34 36.52 -22.17 10.08
CA ARG A 34 37.92 -22.12 10.56
C ARG A 34 38.18 -20.90 11.44
N LYS A 35 37.48 -19.78 11.21
CA LYS A 35 37.48 -18.57 12.07
C LYS A 35 36.74 -18.77 13.40
N ASN A 36 36.11 -19.93 13.62
CA ASN A 36 35.37 -20.26 14.84
C ASN A 36 34.21 -19.29 15.12
N LEU A 37 33.57 -18.81 14.04
CA LEU A 37 32.40 -17.93 14.10
C LEU A 37 31.14 -18.72 14.43
N ASP A 38 30.24 -18.09 15.18
CA ASP A 38 28.87 -18.60 15.31
C ASP A 38 28.13 -18.52 13.96
N ILE A 39 27.12 -19.35 13.73
CA ILE A 39 26.46 -19.49 12.41
C ILE A 39 25.90 -18.16 11.92
N LYS A 40 25.33 -17.36 12.82
CA LYS A 40 24.81 -16.01 12.48
C LYS A 40 25.93 -15.04 12.11
N GLN A 41 27.07 -15.13 12.80
CA GLN A 41 28.24 -14.29 12.51
C GLN A 41 28.89 -14.71 11.18
N ALA A 42 28.93 -16.01 10.91
CA ALA A 42 29.36 -16.55 9.64
C ALA A 42 28.45 -16.09 8.51
N PHE A 43 27.13 -16.12 8.68
CA PHE A 43 26.19 -15.64 7.68
C PHE A 43 26.38 -14.15 7.37
N ALA A 44 26.54 -13.30 8.40
CA ALA A 44 26.84 -11.89 8.19
C ALA A 44 28.17 -11.67 7.45
N ALA A 45 29.22 -12.40 7.85
CA ALA A 45 30.52 -12.34 7.16
C ALA A 45 30.43 -12.87 5.72
N TYR A 46 29.59 -13.87 5.47
CA TYR A 46 29.35 -14.42 4.15
C TYR A 46 28.66 -13.40 3.23
N LEU A 47 27.68 -12.65 3.73
CA LEU A 47 27.06 -11.55 2.97
C LEU A 47 28.03 -10.40 2.73
N GLU A 48 28.89 -10.08 3.70
CA GLU A 48 29.90 -9.03 3.56
C GLU A 48 30.98 -9.39 2.54
N GLU A 49 31.39 -10.66 2.50
CA GLU A 49 32.36 -11.18 1.53
C GLU A 49 31.75 -11.35 0.12
N ASN A 50 30.40 -11.44 0.01
CA ASN A 50 29.68 -11.70 -1.25
C ASN A 50 28.55 -10.66 -1.47
N PRO A 51 28.85 -9.50 -2.07
CA PRO A 51 27.89 -8.40 -2.22
C PRO A 51 26.65 -8.76 -3.06
N ASP A 52 26.76 -9.71 -4.00
CA ASP A 52 25.61 -10.21 -4.79
C ASP A 52 24.51 -10.78 -3.89
N TYR A 53 24.90 -11.52 -2.83
CA TYR A 53 23.96 -12.04 -1.85
C TYR A 53 23.45 -10.96 -0.89
N ALA A 54 24.24 -9.91 -0.64
CA ALA A 54 23.81 -8.79 0.19
C ALA A 54 22.69 -7.99 -0.49
N GLU A 55 22.81 -7.70 -1.79
CA GLU A 55 21.74 -7.05 -2.57
C GLU A 55 20.49 -7.93 -2.61
N LYS A 56 20.64 -9.24 -2.89
CA LYS A 56 19.52 -10.18 -2.88
C LYS A 56 18.82 -10.26 -1.52
N PHE A 57 19.59 -10.28 -0.43
CA PHE A 57 19.03 -10.30 0.93
C PHE A 57 18.26 -9.02 1.25
N GLN A 58 18.71 -7.87 0.73
CA GLN A 58 17.97 -6.61 0.86
C GLN A 58 16.69 -6.65 0.04
N ASP A 59 16.74 -7.09 -1.22
CA ASP A 59 15.56 -7.23 -2.08
C ASP A 59 14.51 -8.18 -1.49
N ILE A 60 14.93 -9.32 -0.93
CA ILE A 60 14.02 -10.27 -0.28
C ILE A 60 13.36 -9.61 0.94
N ASN A 61 14.11 -8.88 1.78
CA ASN A 61 13.54 -8.23 2.96
C ASN A 61 12.68 -6.99 2.62
N GLU A 62 13.01 -6.24 1.57
CA GLU A 62 12.22 -5.09 1.09
C GLU A 62 10.95 -5.55 0.36
N SER A 63 10.98 -6.71 -0.29
CA SER A 63 9.82 -7.31 -0.95
C SER A 63 8.89 -8.06 0.01
N VAL A 64 9.28 -8.28 1.27
CA VAL A 64 8.31 -8.66 2.32
C VAL A 64 7.35 -7.49 2.47
N PRO A 65 6.07 -7.65 2.07
CA PRO A 65 5.12 -6.56 2.15
C PRO A 65 4.98 -6.20 3.62
N ASN A 66 5.42 -5.00 3.98
CA ASN A 66 5.24 -4.49 5.33
C ASN A 66 3.72 -4.42 5.57
N GLU A 67 3.17 -5.38 6.33
CA GLU A 67 1.72 -5.55 6.51
C GLU A 67 1.05 -4.25 6.98
N ALA A 68 1.80 -3.41 7.70
CA ALA A 68 1.40 -2.09 8.13
C ALA A 68 1.14 -1.12 6.95
N GLU A 69 2.03 -1.07 5.96
CA GLU A 69 1.90 -0.18 4.80
C GLU A 69 0.74 -0.61 3.89
N ASN A 70 0.54 -1.92 3.73
CA ASN A 70 -0.62 -2.45 3.02
C ASN A 70 -1.94 -2.17 3.74
N ALA A 71 -1.97 -2.23 5.07
CA ALA A 71 -3.15 -1.90 5.85
C ALA A 71 -3.53 -0.42 5.73
N GLU A 72 -2.54 0.48 5.75
CA GLU A 72 -2.77 1.92 5.57
C GLU A 72 -3.25 2.27 4.16
N PHE A 73 -2.66 1.66 3.12
CA PHE A 73 -3.10 1.83 1.74
C PHE A 73 -4.55 1.37 1.53
N LEU A 74 -4.89 0.18 2.05
CA LEU A 74 -6.26 -0.35 1.97
C LEU A 74 -7.26 0.49 2.78
N ALA A 75 -6.85 1.09 3.90
CA ALA A 75 -7.69 1.99 4.68
C ALA A 75 -7.94 3.31 3.94
N LEU A 76 -6.93 3.85 3.25
CA LEU A 76 -7.05 5.03 2.40
C LEU A 76 -8.01 4.78 1.23
N ALA A 77 -7.87 3.64 0.54
CA ALA A 77 -8.74 3.25 -0.56
C ALA A 77 -10.21 3.16 -0.14
N ARG A 78 -10.51 2.52 1.01
CA ARG A 78 -11.88 2.45 1.54
C ARG A 78 -12.47 3.82 1.85
N LYS A 79 -11.68 4.75 2.41
CA LYS A 79 -12.14 6.12 2.69
C LYS A 79 -12.51 6.87 1.40
N LEU A 80 -11.75 6.69 0.32
CA LEU A 80 -12.04 7.30 -0.97
C LEU A 80 -13.35 6.77 -1.58
N GLU A 81 -13.56 5.45 -1.53
CA GLU A 81 -14.83 4.85 -1.99
C GLU A 81 -16.04 5.36 -1.19
N GLU A 82 -15.92 5.47 0.13
CA GLU A 82 -16.99 6.01 0.98
C GLU A 82 -17.30 7.47 0.64
N GLN A 83 -16.28 8.29 0.36
CA GLN A 83 -16.49 9.67 -0.07
C GLN A 83 -17.18 9.76 -1.44
N GLN A 84 -16.82 8.89 -2.39
CA GLN A 84 -17.47 8.84 -3.69
C GLN A 84 -18.94 8.45 -3.57
N LYS A 85 -19.25 7.41 -2.79
CA LYS A 85 -20.63 6.97 -2.52
C LYS A 85 -21.47 8.07 -1.86
N LYS A 86 -20.90 8.82 -0.91
CA LYS A 86 -21.60 9.96 -0.28
C LYS A 86 -21.94 11.06 -1.29
N LYS A 87 -20.97 11.45 -2.14
CA LYS A 87 -21.20 12.47 -3.19
C LYS A 87 -22.26 12.04 -4.20
N GLU A 88 -22.30 10.76 -4.56
CA GLU A 88 -23.30 10.22 -5.49
C GLU A 88 -24.71 10.24 -4.87
N ILE A 89 -24.84 9.92 -3.58
CA ILE A 89 -26.13 9.99 -2.89
C ILE A 89 -26.59 11.44 -2.76
N GLU A 90 -25.70 12.36 -2.40
CA GLU A 90 -26.00 13.80 -2.30
C GLU A 90 -26.45 14.37 -3.64
N SER A 91 -25.75 14.08 -4.74
CA SER A 91 -26.14 14.57 -6.07
C SER A 91 -27.52 14.05 -6.47
N ARG A 92 -27.82 12.78 -6.19
CA ARG A 92 -29.12 12.17 -6.48
C ARG A 92 -30.25 12.76 -5.62
N ILE A 93 -29.97 13.14 -4.37
CA ILE A 93 -30.91 13.87 -3.52
C ILE A 93 -31.12 15.29 -4.08
N GLU A 94 -30.05 16.00 -4.44
CA GLU A 94 -30.13 17.35 -4.99
C GLU A 94 -30.92 17.38 -6.30
N GLU A 95 -30.71 16.42 -7.19
CA GLU A 95 -31.50 16.28 -8.42
C GLU A 95 -33.00 16.09 -8.15
N LYS A 96 -33.34 15.23 -7.18
CA LYS A 96 -34.74 14.99 -6.78
C LYS A 96 -35.36 16.23 -6.12
N MET A 97 -34.64 16.85 -5.19
CA MET A 97 -35.10 18.03 -4.45
C MET A 97 -35.18 19.27 -5.31
N SER A 98 -34.35 19.37 -6.37
CA SER A 98 -34.37 20.51 -7.29
C SER A 98 -35.76 20.72 -7.88
N LYS A 99 -36.51 19.63 -8.17
CA LYS A 99 -37.85 19.67 -8.78
C LYS A 99 -38.90 20.35 -7.90
N PHE A 100 -38.64 20.48 -6.60
CA PHE A 100 -39.56 21.06 -5.62
C PHE A 100 -39.20 22.51 -5.30
N CYS A 101 -40.22 23.28 -4.96
CA CYS A 101 -40.05 24.63 -4.45
C CYS A 101 -39.57 24.58 -3.00
N PRO A 102 -38.46 25.25 -2.64
CA PRO A 102 -37.96 25.25 -1.26
C PRO A 102 -38.94 25.91 -0.28
N GLU A 103 -39.75 26.87 -0.75
CA GLU A 103 -40.69 27.61 0.10
C GLU A 103 -42.01 26.88 0.40
N CYS A 104 -42.50 26.03 -0.50
CA CYS A 104 -43.83 25.43 -0.34
C CYS A 104 -43.93 23.95 -0.76
N ALA A 105 -42.78 23.31 -1.03
CA ALA A 105 -42.65 21.90 -1.41
C ALA A 105 -43.47 21.46 -2.64
N ARG A 106 -44.04 22.40 -3.41
CA ARG A 106 -44.74 22.09 -4.68
C ARG A 106 -43.75 21.91 -5.81
N VAL A 107 -44.08 21.03 -6.76
CA VAL A 107 -43.29 20.82 -7.98
C VAL A 107 -43.24 22.11 -8.81
N ILE A 108 -42.02 22.55 -9.16
CA ILE A 108 -41.80 23.71 -10.02
C ILE A 108 -42.01 23.29 -11.48
N GLY A 109 -42.88 24.00 -12.20
CA GLY A 109 -43.11 23.76 -13.62
C GLY A 109 -41.92 24.18 -14.51
N PRO A 110 -41.96 23.86 -15.81
CA PRO A 110 -40.86 24.11 -16.75
C PRO A 110 -40.49 25.60 -16.91
N LYS A 111 -41.39 26.51 -16.54
CA LYS A 111 -41.15 27.97 -16.54
C LYS A 111 -40.29 28.45 -15.36
N GLY A 112 -39.90 27.57 -14.43
CA GLY A 112 -39.05 27.93 -13.29
C GLY A 112 -39.71 28.81 -12.22
N VAL A 113 -41.04 28.95 -12.25
CA VAL A 113 -41.81 29.76 -11.30
C VAL A 113 -42.79 28.87 -10.54
N CYS A 114 -42.78 28.93 -9.22
CA CYS A 114 -43.74 28.24 -8.36
C CYS A 114 -44.98 29.10 -8.11
N LYS A 115 -46.13 28.46 -7.84
CA LYS A 115 -47.38 29.12 -7.46
C LYS A 115 -47.28 29.97 -6.17
N CYS A 116 -46.29 29.72 -5.31
CA CYS A 116 -46.06 30.55 -4.11
C CYS A 116 -45.26 31.83 -4.38
N GLY A 117 -44.80 32.06 -5.62
CA GLY A 117 -44.00 33.23 -5.99
C GLY A 117 -42.49 32.99 -6.09
N TYR A 118 -41.99 31.83 -5.63
CA TYR A 118 -40.58 31.47 -5.78
C TYR A 118 -40.19 31.32 -7.27
N ARG A 119 -39.07 31.94 -7.66
CA ARG A 119 -38.44 31.75 -8.98
C ARG A 119 -37.10 31.06 -8.82
N ARG A 120 -36.89 29.96 -9.57
CA ARG A 120 -35.61 29.27 -9.60
C ARG A 120 -34.57 30.21 -10.25
N PRO A 121 -33.41 30.45 -9.62
CA PRO A 121 -32.34 31.24 -10.22
C PRO A 121 -31.88 30.55 -11.51
N SER A 122 -31.81 31.28 -12.62
CA SER A 122 -31.22 30.75 -13.85
C SER A 122 -29.73 30.54 -13.59
N LYS A 123 -29.23 29.31 -13.81
CA LYS A 123 -27.79 29.08 -13.93
C LYS A 123 -27.32 29.89 -15.15
N LYS A 124 -26.76 31.09 -14.93
CA LYS A 124 -25.99 31.77 -15.97
C LYS A 124 -24.86 30.82 -16.34
N PRO A 125 -24.61 30.53 -17.63
CA PRO A 125 -23.42 29.81 -18.01
C PRO A 125 -22.23 30.63 -17.52
N ALA A 126 -21.43 30.06 -16.63
CA ALA A 126 -20.15 30.64 -16.25
C ALA A 126 -19.32 30.70 -17.54
N ARG A 127 -19.20 31.89 -18.14
CA ARG A 127 -18.19 32.12 -19.17
C ARG A 127 -16.84 31.96 -18.47
N SER A 128 -16.17 30.84 -18.71
CA SER A 128 -14.74 30.72 -18.46
C SER A 128 -14.06 31.85 -19.23
N ARG A 129 -13.45 32.75 -18.48
CA ARG A 129 -12.62 33.81 -19.03
C ARG A 129 -11.20 33.26 -18.94
N ASP A 130 -10.84 32.46 -19.94
CA ASP A 130 -9.45 32.06 -20.15
C ASP A 130 -8.67 33.32 -20.53
N TYR A 131 -7.63 33.63 -19.75
CA TYR A 131 -6.64 34.67 -20.01
C TYR A 131 -5.26 34.05 -19.79
#